data_AF-A0A0J0YBW7-F1
#
_entry.id   AF-A0A0J0YBW7-F1
#
_cell.length_a   1.000
_cell.length_b   1.000
_cell.length_c   1.000
_cell.angle_alpha   90.00
_cell.angle_beta   90.00
_cell.angle_gamma   90.00
#
_symmetry.space_group_name_H-M   'P 1'
#
loop_
_entity.id
_entity.type
_entity.pdbx_description
1 polymer ?
#
loop_
_entity_poly.entity_id
_entity_poly.type
_entity_poly.pdbx_seq_one_letter_code
_entity_poly.pdbx_strand_id
1 'polypeptide(L)' 'ILDFWVENKIENHRKDPENSGIGMTNIENRLNLLYPNAHQLTIIETDSNYSVHLNLKLDQIQTSFN' A
#
# COMPACT_ATOMS: atom_id res chain seq x y z
N ILE A 1 -12.11 8.13 8.21
CA ILE A 1 -10.85 7.39 7.96
C ILE A 1 -11.24 5.99 7.53
N LEU A 2 -10.76 5.55 6.36
CA LEU A 2 -10.87 4.17 5.92
C LEU A 2 -9.57 3.47 6.28
N ASP A 3 -9.68 2.35 6.99
CA ASP A 3 -8.58 1.51 7.44
C ASP A 3 -8.70 0.16 6.73
N PHE A 4 -7.67 -0.22 5.98
CA PHE A 4 -7.58 -1.50 5.28
C PHE A 4 -6.30 -2.21 5.66
N TRP A 5 -6.41 -3.43 6.15
CA TRP A 5 -5.30 -4.27 6.56
C TRP A 5 -5.38 -5.63 5.88
N VAL A 6 -4.25 -6.08 5.34
CA VAL A 6 -4.09 -7.41 4.77
C VAL A 6 -2.77 -8.01 5.22
N GLU A 7 -2.79 -9.30 5.53
CA GLU A 7 -1.60 -10.08 5.91
C GLU A 7 -1.64 -11.42 5.17
N ASN A 8 -0.49 -11.84 4.66
CA ASN A 8 -0.30 -13.16 4.08
C ASN A 8 0.97 -13.80 4.62
N LYS A 9 0.97 -15.13 4.72
CA LYS A 9 2.20 -15.88 5.00
C LYS A 9 3.10 -15.88 3.78
N ILE A 10 4.40 -15.73 4.02
CA ILE A 10 5.44 -15.87 3.01
C ILE A 10 5.97 -17.30 3.15
N GLU A 11 5.94 -18.07 2.07
CA GLU A 11 6.70 -19.33 2.00
C GLU A 11 8.16 -19.01 1.65
N ASN A 12 9.11 -19.77 2.19
CA ASN A 12 10.57 -19.60 2.06
C ASN A 12 11.14 -19.78 0.63
N HIS A 13 10.35 -19.53 -0.40
CA HIS A 13 10.82 -19.46 -1.78
C HIS A 13 11.53 -18.12 -1.98
N ARG A 14 12.81 -18.18 -2.40
CA ARG A 14 13.64 -17.01 -2.72
C ARG A 14 12.82 -16.00 -3.51
N LYS A 15 12.57 -14.83 -2.93
CA LYS A 15 11.98 -13.69 -3.64
C LYS A 15 12.91 -13.35 -4.81
N ASP A 16 12.39 -13.42 -6.02
CA ASP A 16 13.07 -12.94 -7.21
C ASP A 16 13.15 -11.40 -7.14
N PRO A 17 14.34 -10.81 -6.90
CA PRO A 17 14.48 -9.37 -6.67
C PRO A 17 14.08 -8.55 -7.90
N GLU A 18 14.12 -9.16 -9.10
CA GLU A 18 13.83 -8.46 -10.35
C GLU A 18 12.34 -8.21 -10.59
N ASN A 19 11.45 -9.01 -9.99
CA ASN A 19 10.01 -8.96 -10.26
C ASN A 19 9.16 -8.36 -9.13
N SER A 20 9.73 -8.08 -7.95
CA SER A 20 8.98 -7.62 -6.78
C SER A 20 8.71 -6.11 -6.72
N GLY A 21 9.33 -5.29 -7.58
CA GLY A 21 9.36 -3.82 -7.42
C GLY A 21 8.28 -3.01 -8.15
N ILE A 22 7.73 -3.52 -9.26
CA ILE A 22 6.84 -2.72 -10.13
C ILE A 22 5.45 -2.54 -9.48
N GLY A 23 4.93 -3.59 -8.84
CA GLY A 23 3.61 -3.57 -8.22
C GLY A 23 3.50 -2.52 -7.12
N MET A 24 4.49 -2.44 -6.23
CA MET A 24 4.45 -1.50 -5.11
C MET A 24 4.67 -0.06 -5.57
N THR A 25 5.63 0.18 -6.46
CA THR A 25 5.84 1.48 -7.09
C THR A 25 4.56 2.01 -7.74
N ASN A 26 3.81 1.15 -8.42
CA ASN A 26 2.54 1.52 -9.03
C ASN A 26 1.45 1.88 -8.00
N ILE A 27 1.41 1.17 -6.87
CA ILE A 27 0.46 1.46 -5.78
C ILE A 27 0.79 2.82 -5.16
N GLU A 28 2.05 3.07 -4.80
CA GLU A 28 2.50 4.33 -4.22
C GLU A 28 2.21 5.52 -5.15
N ASN A 29 2.53 5.40 -6.45
CA ASN A 29 2.24 6.43 -7.43
C ASN A 29 0.73 6.74 -7.55
N ARG A 30 -0.12 5.70 -7.52
CA ARG A 30 -1.58 5.88 -7.57
C ARG A 30 -2.12 6.52 -6.30
N LEU A 31 -1.60 6.15 -5.13
CA LEU A 31 -2.00 6.75 -3.87
C LEU A 31 -1.60 8.24 -3.81
N ASN A 32 -0.39 8.58 -4.29
CA ASN A 32 0.06 9.97 -4.42
C ASN A 32 -0.82 10.80 -5.36
N LEU A 33 -1.28 10.20 -6.47
CA LEU A 33 -2.14 10.87 -7.45
C LEU A 33 -3.59 11.04 -6.95
N LEU A 34 -4.18 9.98 -6.40
CA LEU A 34 -5.62 9.94 -6.07
C LEU A 34 -5.92 10.46 -4.66
N TYR A 35 -4.98 10.30 -3.73
CA TYR A 35 -5.14 10.64 -2.32
C TYR A 35 -3.94 11.46 -1.80
N PRO A 36 -3.56 12.57 -2.47
CA PRO A 36 -2.38 13.35 -2.08
C PRO A 36 -2.50 13.84 -0.63
N ASN A 37 -1.47 13.59 0.18
CA ASN A 37 -1.42 13.90 1.63
C ASN A 37 -2.55 13.29 2.48
N ALA A 38 -3.40 12.44 1.90
CA ALA A 38 -4.58 11.84 2.51
C ALA A 38 -4.46 10.31 2.62
N HIS A 39 -3.26 9.76 2.47
CA HIS A 39 -3.00 8.33 2.63
C HIS A 39 -1.76 8.06 3.47
N GLN A 40 -1.72 6.90 4.10
CA GLN A 40 -0.53 6.30 4.70
C GLN A 40 -0.52 4.81 4.37
N LEU A 41 0.54 4.35 3.71
CA LEU A 41 0.79 2.95 3.41
C LEU A 41 1.94 2.47 4.29
N THR A 42 1.70 1.45 5.11
CA THR A 42 2.73 0.79 5.93
C THR A 42 2.87 -0.64 5.46
N ILE A 43 4.10 -1.06 5.19
CA ILE A 43 4.42 -2.42 4.77
C ILE A 43 5.34 -3.01 5.84
N ILE A 44 4.96 -4.18 6.35
CA ILE A 44 5.74 -4.92 7.34
C ILE A 44 6.04 -6.29 6.76
N GLU A 45 7.33 -6.55 6.54
CA GLU A 45 7.82 -7.84 6.10
C GLU A 45 8.64 -8.47 7.22
N THR A 46 8.31 -9.72 7.53
CA THR A 46 9.02 -10.58 8.47
C THR A 46 9.40 -11.87 7.76
N ASP A 47 10.15 -12.74 8.41
CA ASP A 47 10.56 -14.03 7.83
C ASP A 47 9.36 -14.93 7.45
N SER A 48 8.21 -14.76 8.10
CA SER A 48 7.03 -15.61 7.88
C SER A 48 5.83 -14.89 7.29
N ASN A 49 5.75 -13.56 7.40
CA ASN A 49 4.54 -12.80 7.09
C ASN A 49 4.87 -11.52 6.31
N TYR A 50 3.99 -11.21 5.36
CA TYR A 50 3.93 -9.93 4.66
C TYR A 50 2.61 -9.24 4.97
N SER A 51 2.68 -8.05 5.56
CA SER A 51 1.52 -7.26 5.95
C SER A 51 1.53 -5.90 5.28
N VAL A 52 0.34 -5.44 4.89
CA VAL A 52 0.11 -4.11 4.33
C VAL A 52 -1.04 -3.46 5.08
N HIS A 53 -0.82 -2.23 5.55
CA HIS A 53 -1.81 -1.40 6.21
C HIS A 53 -1.96 -0.09 5.44
N LEU A 54 -3.15 0.17 4.93
CA LEU A 54 -3.51 1.38 4.21
C LEU A 54 -4.53 2.18 5.02
N ASN A 55 -4.19 3.42 5.33
CA ASN A 55 -5.07 4.37 6.00
C ASN A 55 -5.39 5.49 5.02
N LEU A 56 -6.66 5.76 4.76
CA LEU A 56 -7.13 6.86 3.91
C LEU A 56 -7.96 7.86 4.71
N LYS A 57 -7.60 9.13 4.64
CA LYS A 57 -8.32 10.25 5.24
C LYS A 57 -9.31 10.82 4.23
N LEU A 58 -10.45 10.14 4.09
CA LEU A 58 -11.44 10.43 3.04
C LEU A 58 -12.05 11.84 3.13
N ASP A 59 -12.11 12.40 4.32
CA ASP A 59 -12.56 13.76 4.62
C ASP A 59 -11.58 14.85 4.13
N GLN A 60 -10.34 14.48 3.87
CA GLN A 60 -9.28 15.39 3.38
C GLN A 60 -9.11 15.33 1.87
N ILE A 61 -9.89 14.49 1.19
CA ILE A 61 -9.88 14.40 -0.27
C ILE A 61 -10.65 15.60 -0.83
N GLN A 62 -9.94 16.51 -1.50
CA GLN A 62 -10.59 17.51 -2.35
C GLN A 62 -11.14 16.81 -3.58
N THR A 63 -12.37 16.33 -3.52
CA THR A 63 -13.15 16.02 -4.71
C THR A 63 -13.49 17.34 -5.39
N SER A 64 -12.79 17.66 -6.48
CA SER A 64 -13.25 18.63 -7.46
C SER A 64 -14.52 18.09 -8.10
N PHE A 65 -15.66 18.30 -7.44
CA PHE A 65 -16.96 18.19 -8.10
C PHE A 65 -17.08 19.42 -9.00
N ASN A 66 -16.84 19.26 -10.30
CA ASN A 66 -17.36 20.12 -11.35
C ASN A 66 -18.62 19.47 -11.92
#